data_AF-A0AA39T6K0-F1
#
_entry.id   AF-A0AA39T6K0-F1
#
_cell.length_a   1.000
_cell.length_b   1.000
_cell.length_c   1.000
_cell.angle_alpha   90.00
_cell.angle_beta   90.00
_cell.angle_gamma   90.00
#
_symmetry.space_group_name_H-M   'P 1'
#
loop_
_entity.id
_entity.type
_entity.pdbx_description
1 polymer ?
#
loop_
_entity_poly.entity_id
_entity_poly.type
_entity_poly.pdbx_seq_one_letter_code
_entity_poly.pdbx_strand_id
1 'polypeptide(L)'
;MDALKQRSQKAIEKPVVIATQQPPKPGHNAFIFKGVEGFSALGKHLPKTWNDASELPKIPIYTVSPMTSSKIVLIGQKMIENLVGSRASNDLVDTMLYLAVSLRDPGDTTKAFLNAPDTAIWKRADLAEPNANDTKAALRKRFDEIRNKNRTGSTSTPAEPETVNAVVGDEDSIDDRASAYCYIAAYLMRLHVCQPDSFIKSIKRMQERFKGWYAAGHKVIDSFQLEKSMANSIKQAFVRRSGVISTWVMWVAYNENETEMGKKNKELMEYLSGQVFQYIGMHALTLTVALQQVTKCDMGFLLGELKCPMTREAVQAIDHLLQNHELVKEKPGSKTYFRYARVWDSDYFLEIQSKNVPN
;
A
#
# COMPACT_ATOMS: atom_id res chain seq x y z
N MET A 1 -90.52 -72.06 -4.29
CA MET A 1 -89.42 -72.31 -3.34
C MET A 1 -88.18 -72.67 -4.13
N ASP A 2 -87.63 -71.76 -4.93
CA ASP A 2 -86.88 -70.56 -4.50
C ASP A 2 -85.68 -70.95 -3.63
N ALA A 3 -84.45 -70.54 -3.86
CA ALA A 3 -83.85 -69.68 -4.87
C ALA A 3 -82.31 -69.78 -4.71
N LEU A 4 -81.60 -69.12 -5.63
CA LEU A 4 -80.26 -68.53 -5.45
C LEU A 4 -79.02 -69.42 -5.67
N LYS A 5 -78.68 -69.48 -6.97
CA LYS A 5 -77.33 -69.26 -7.52
C LYS A 5 -76.51 -68.24 -6.72
N GLN A 6 -75.22 -68.49 -6.51
CA GLN A 6 -74.17 -67.48 -6.75
C GLN A 6 -72.79 -68.10 -7.01
N ARG A 7 -72.15 -67.52 -8.05
CA ARG A 7 -70.83 -67.80 -8.59
C ARG A 7 -69.74 -67.30 -7.63
N SER A 8 -68.64 -68.04 -7.50
CA SER A 8 -67.36 -67.48 -7.05
C SER A 8 -66.29 -67.75 -8.11
N GLN A 9 -65.97 -66.70 -8.87
CA GLN A 9 -64.80 -66.62 -9.72
C GLN A 9 -63.60 -66.25 -8.83
N LYS A 10 -62.56 -67.09 -8.80
CA LYS A 10 -61.29 -66.74 -8.18
C LYS A 10 -60.47 -65.92 -9.18
N ALA A 11 -60.22 -64.66 -8.81
CA ALA A 11 -59.46 -63.69 -9.58
C ALA A 11 -57.98 -64.09 -9.66
N ILE A 12 -57.41 -63.96 -10.85
CA ILE A 12 -55.96 -64.00 -11.10
C ILE A 12 -55.43 -62.61 -10.77
N GLU A 13 -54.66 -62.48 -9.69
CA GLU A 13 -53.96 -61.25 -9.34
C GLU A 13 -52.88 -60.95 -10.38
N LYS A 14 -52.99 -59.79 -11.03
CA LYS A 14 -51.90 -59.23 -11.86
C LYS A 14 -50.86 -58.57 -10.95
N PRO A 15 -49.56 -58.75 -11.21
CA PRO A 15 -48.52 -58.07 -10.45
C PRO A 15 -48.56 -56.56 -10.69
N VAL A 16 -48.54 -55.81 -9.59
CA VAL A 16 -48.39 -54.35 -9.59
C VAL A 16 -46.97 -54.02 -10.03
N VAL A 17 -46.82 -53.52 -11.25
CA VAL A 17 -45.56 -52.92 -11.71
C VAL A 17 -45.46 -51.53 -11.09
N ILE A 18 -44.64 -51.41 -10.03
CA ILE A 18 -44.25 -50.11 -9.49
C ILE A 18 -43.29 -49.49 -10.50
N ALA A 19 -43.76 -48.50 -11.25
CA ALA A 19 -42.92 -47.71 -12.14
C ALA A 19 -41.92 -46.91 -11.29
N THR A 20 -40.66 -47.36 -11.27
CA THR A 20 -39.53 -46.57 -10.78
C THR A 20 -39.41 -45.34 -11.66
N GLN A 21 -39.89 -44.20 -11.18
CA GLN A 21 -39.61 -42.91 -11.79
C GLN A 21 -38.10 -42.72 -11.77
N GLN A 22 -37.47 -42.75 -12.95
CA GLN A 22 -36.07 -42.40 -13.09
C GLN A 22 -35.87 -40.98 -12.54
N PRO A 23 -34.83 -40.73 -11.73
CA PRO A 23 -34.52 -39.38 -11.29
C PRO A 23 -34.35 -38.48 -12.51
N PRO A 24 -34.91 -37.25 -12.50
CA PRO A 24 -34.80 -36.34 -13.62
C PRO A 24 -33.32 -36.11 -13.95
N LYS A 25 -32.99 -36.17 -15.24
CA LYS A 25 -31.61 -35.94 -15.73
C LYS A 25 -31.10 -34.58 -15.20
N PRO A 26 -29.82 -34.49 -14.78
CA PRO A 26 -29.21 -33.23 -14.39
C PRO A 26 -29.45 -32.17 -15.48
N GLY A 27 -30.04 -31.04 -15.12
CA GLY A 27 -30.33 -29.94 -16.04
C GLY A 27 -31.80 -29.74 -16.45
N HIS A 28 -32.72 -30.66 -16.14
CA HIS A 28 -34.14 -30.47 -16.47
C HIS A 28 -34.81 -29.31 -15.70
N ASN A 29 -34.29 -28.97 -14.52
CA ASN A 29 -34.78 -27.85 -13.72
C ASN A 29 -34.15 -26.50 -14.09
N ALA A 30 -33.16 -26.44 -15.01
CA ALA A 30 -32.50 -25.20 -15.39
C ALA A 30 -33.48 -24.19 -16.04
N PHE A 31 -34.53 -24.68 -16.69
CA PHE A 31 -35.56 -23.84 -17.31
C PHE A 31 -36.50 -23.17 -16.30
N ILE A 32 -36.62 -23.70 -15.07
CA ILE A 32 -37.46 -23.13 -14.00
C ILE A 32 -36.82 -21.85 -13.45
N PHE A 33 -35.50 -21.69 -13.60
CA PHE A 33 -34.73 -20.56 -13.05
C PHE A 33 -34.27 -19.55 -14.11
N LYS A 34 -34.76 -19.63 -15.35
CA LYS A 34 -34.48 -18.61 -16.39
C LYS A 34 -34.97 -17.21 -16.02
N GLY A 35 -35.91 -17.08 -15.09
CA GLY A 35 -36.37 -15.80 -14.53
C GLY A 35 -35.47 -15.20 -13.45
N VAL A 36 -34.34 -15.83 -13.12
CA VAL A 36 -33.37 -15.37 -12.11
C VAL A 36 -32.13 -14.74 -12.77
N GLU A 37 -32.18 -14.45 -14.07
CA GLU A 37 -31.22 -13.56 -14.72
C GLU A 37 -31.42 -12.14 -14.20
N GLY A 38 -30.46 -11.64 -13.42
CA GLY A 38 -30.52 -10.33 -12.76
C GLY A 38 -30.68 -10.37 -11.24
N PHE A 39 -30.74 -11.56 -10.62
CA PHE A 39 -30.63 -11.66 -9.16
C PHE A 39 -29.19 -11.40 -8.72
N SER A 40 -28.85 -10.13 -8.51
CA SER A 40 -27.73 -9.74 -7.67
C SER A 40 -28.15 -9.96 -6.22
N ALA A 41 -27.54 -10.95 -5.55
CA ALA A 41 -27.72 -11.11 -4.12
C ALA A 41 -27.30 -9.79 -3.44
N LEU A 42 -28.28 -9.01 -2.97
CA LEU A 42 -28.09 -7.85 -2.11
C LEU A 42 -27.24 -8.27 -0.92
N GLY A 43 -25.93 -8.06 -1.01
CA GLY A 43 -24.97 -8.35 0.07
C GLY A 43 -23.73 -9.13 -0.31
N LYS A 44 -23.64 -9.78 -1.49
CA LYS A 44 -22.36 -10.29 -1.99
C LYS A 44 -21.73 -9.23 -2.88
N HIS A 45 -20.75 -8.49 -2.34
CA HIS A 45 -19.88 -7.65 -3.16
C HIS A 45 -19.37 -8.51 -4.32
N LEU A 46 -19.80 -8.21 -5.54
CA LEU A 46 -19.26 -8.87 -6.73
C LEU A 46 -17.76 -8.61 -6.73
N PRO A 47 -16.93 -9.64 -6.91
CA PRO A 47 -15.48 -9.45 -6.93
C PRO A 47 -15.12 -8.46 -8.04
N LYS A 48 -14.42 -7.37 -7.67
CA LYS A 48 -13.90 -6.45 -8.69
C LYS A 48 -12.72 -7.13 -9.37
N THR A 49 -12.77 -7.23 -10.69
CA THR A 49 -11.64 -7.68 -11.50
C THR A 49 -10.74 -6.50 -11.84
N TRP A 50 -9.44 -6.71 -11.77
CA TRP A 50 -8.47 -5.66 -12.07
C TRP A 50 -8.20 -5.60 -13.58
N ASN A 51 -8.22 -4.39 -14.15
CA ASN A 51 -7.76 -4.13 -15.51
C ASN A 51 -7.19 -2.70 -15.57
N ASP A 52 -5.92 -2.57 -15.96
CA ASP A 52 -5.22 -1.28 -15.95
C ASP A 52 -5.97 -0.20 -16.76
N ALA A 53 -6.48 -0.55 -17.94
CA ALA A 53 -7.13 0.40 -18.84
C ALA A 53 -8.48 0.91 -18.30
N SER A 54 -9.21 0.10 -17.55
CA SER A 54 -10.49 0.51 -16.96
C SER A 54 -10.34 1.12 -15.57
N GLU A 55 -9.36 0.67 -14.78
CA GLU A 55 -9.26 1.04 -13.36
C GLU A 55 -8.35 2.22 -13.09
N LEU A 56 -7.19 2.33 -13.76
CA LEU A 56 -6.28 3.45 -13.53
C LEU A 56 -6.93 4.84 -13.74
N PRO A 57 -7.76 5.05 -14.78
CA PRO A 57 -8.46 6.32 -14.99
C PRO A 57 -9.39 6.74 -13.84
N LYS A 58 -9.86 5.79 -13.03
CA LYS A 58 -10.81 6.04 -11.94
C LYS A 58 -10.13 6.48 -10.65
N ILE A 59 -8.84 6.22 -10.50
CA ILE A 59 -8.11 6.50 -9.26
C ILE A 59 -7.84 8.01 -9.17
N PRO A 60 -8.30 8.70 -8.10
CA PRO A 60 -8.02 10.11 -7.91
C PRO A 60 -6.57 10.30 -7.44
N ILE A 61 -5.79 11.04 -8.22
CA ILE A 61 -4.38 11.31 -7.96
C ILE A 61 -4.15 12.83 -7.92
N TYR A 62 -3.43 13.29 -6.90
CA TYR A 62 -3.08 14.69 -6.79
C TYR A 62 -2.00 15.08 -7.79
N THR A 63 -2.16 16.25 -8.41
CA THR A 63 -1.12 16.87 -9.23
C THR A 63 -0.07 17.48 -8.30
N VAL A 64 1.08 16.81 -8.20
CA VAL A 64 2.23 17.25 -7.40
C VAL A 64 3.49 17.23 -8.26
N SER A 65 4.49 18.02 -7.89
CA SER A 65 5.78 18.08 -8.60
C SER A 65 6.94 17.98 -7.62
N PRO A 66 8.11 17.45 -8.05
CA PRO A 66 9.29 17.41 -7.21
C PRO A 66 9.79 18.82 -6.88
N MET A 67 10.20 19.03 -5.64
CA MET A 67 10.66 20.33 -5.13
C MET A 67 12.18 20.50 -5.31
N THR A 68 12.62 21.76 -5.26
CA THR A 68 14.06 22.09 -5.20
C THR A 68 14.64 21.78 -3.83
N SER A 69 15.94 21.50 -3.73
CA SER A 69 16.57 21.06 -2.46
C SER A 69 16.44 22.11 -1.36
N SER A 70 16.60 23.40 -1.70
CA SER A 70 16.39 24.50 -0.75
C SER A 70 14.97 24.53 -0.18
N LYS A 71 13.96 24.24 -1.01
CA LYS A 71 12.56 24.20 -0.58
C LYS A 71 12.27 22.96 0.26
N ILE A 72 12.81 21.80 -0.13
CA ILE A 72 12.74 20.55 0.64
C ILE A 72 13.30 20.74 2.04
N VAL A 73 14.48 21.34 2.18
CA VAL A 73 15.10 21.54 3.49
C VAL A 73 14.22 22.40 4.40
N LEU A 74 13.67 23.49 3.87
CA LEU A 74 12.80 24.40 4.63
C LEU A 74 11.49 23.71 5.07
N ILE A 75 10.83 23.04 4.14
CA ILE A 75 9.56 22.34 4.38
C ILE A 75 9.79 21.10 5.26
N GLY A 76 10.90 20.39 5.07
CA GLY A 76 11.30 19.23 5.86
C GLY A 76 11.57 19.60 7.32
N GLN A 77 12.24 20.72 7.58
CA GLN A 77 12.39 21.26 8.94
C GLN A 77 11.02 21.52 9.59
N LYS A 78 10.11 22.21 8.88
CA LYS A 78 8.74 22.46 9.36
C LYS A 78 7.97 21.15 9.62
N MET A 79 8.15 20.14 8.77
CA MET A 79 7.56 18.82 8.98
C MET A 79 8.04 18.22 10.30
N ILE A 80 9.36 18.19 10.55
CA ILE A 80 9.91 17.66 11.81
C ILE A 80 9.39 18.42 13.02
N GLU A 81 9.31 19.75 12.95
CA GLU A 81 8.73 20.57 14.03
C GLU A 81 7.27 20.19 14.31
N ASN A 82 6.47 19.98 13.27
CA ASN A 82 5.08 19.57 13.39
C ASN A 82 4.91 18.14 13.96
N LEU A 83 5.91 17.27 13.80
CA LEU A 83 5.90 15.92 14.36
C LEU A 83 6.08 15.88 15.89
N VAL A 84 6.58 16.96 16.50
CA VAL A 84 6.68 17.09 17.97
C VAL A 84 5.32 17.38 18.60
N GLY A 85 4.30 17.76 17.81
CA GLY A 85 2.95 17.96 18.30
C GLY A 85 2.25 16.67 18.75
N SER A 86 0.99 16.78 19.19
CA SER A 86 0.16 15.63 19.58
C SER A 86 -0.83 15.19 18.50
N ARG A 87 -1.06 16.00 17.47
CA ARG A 87 -2.04 15.75 16.43
C ARG A 87 -1.52 16.08 15.03
N ALA A 88 -1.67 15.14 14.10
CA ALA A 88 -1.37 15.35 12.69
C ALA A 88 -2.48 16.16 12.01
N SER A 89 -2.09 17.26 11.38
CA SER A 89 -2.97 18.07 10.52
C SER A 89 -3.04 17.49 9.10
N ASN A 90 -4.01 17.95 8.31
CA ASN A 90 -4.05 17.62 6.88
C ASN A 90 -2.85 18.22 6.14
N ASP A 91 -2.46 19.45 6.47
CA ASP A 91 -1.26 20.12 5.92
C ASP A 91 0.03 19.31 6.16
N LEU A 92 0.14 18.64 7.31
CA LEU A 92 1.28 17.78 7.62
C LEU A 92 1.35 16.57 6.67
N VAL A 93 0.24 15.87 6.44
CA VAL A 93 0.25 14.70 5.52
C VAL A 93 0.39 15.11 4.05
N ASP A 94 -0.13 16.27 3.68
CA ASP A 94 0.08 16.86 2.35
C ASP A 94 1.56 17.24 2.16
N THR A 95 2.19 17.82 3.19
CA THR A 95 3.63 18.10 3.23
C THR A 95 4.46 16.81 3.09
N MET A 96 4.08 15.74 3.79
CA MET A 96 4.75 14.44 3.65
C MET A 96 4.68 13.92 2.21
N LEU A 97 3.54 14.09 1.52
CA LEU A 97 3.41 13.70 0.12
C LEU A 97 4.39 14.45 -0.78
N TYR A 98 4.40 15.79 -0.70
CA TYR A 98 5.32 16.61 -1.52
C TYR A 98 6.78 16.23 -1.28
N LEU A 99 7.18 16.02 -0.03
CA LEU A 99 8.53 15.58 0.30
C LEU A 99 8.81 14.16 -0.21
N ALA A 100 7.86 13.23 -0.08
CA ALA A 100 8.02 11.86 -0.54
C ALA A 100 8.17 11.75 -2.06
N VAL A 101 7.37 12.48 -2.86
CA VAL A 101 7.52 12.51 -4.33
C VAL A 101 8.79 13.25 -4.77
N SER A 102 9.37 14.06 -3.89
CA SER A 102 10.64 14.77 -4.11
C SER A 102 11.88 13.96 -3.69
N LEU A 103 11.72 12.66 -3.43
CA LEU A 103 12.82 11.76 -3.06
C LEU A 103 14.02 11.93 -4.01
N ARG A 104 15.23 11.95 -3.45
CA ARG A 104 16.47 12.20 -4.18
C ARG A 104 17.11 10.93 -4.69
N ASP A 105 17.76 10.99 -5.84
CA ASP A 105 18.47 9.84 -6.38
C ASP A 105 19.71 9.52 -5.51
N PRO A 106 19.87 8.29 -5.00
CA PRO A 106 21.03 7.87 -4.22
C PRO A 106 22.39 7.91 -4.95
N GLY A 107 22.39 8.03 -6.27
CA GLY A 107 23.58 8.24 -7.11
C GLY A 107 23.84 9.71 -7.45
N ASP A 108 22.82 10.57 -7.34
CA ASP A 108 22.91 12.02 -7.59
C ASP A 108 21.84 12.76 -6.79
N THR A 109 22.20 13.25 -5.60
CA THR A 109 21.26 13.89 -4.66
C THR A 109 20.67 15.20 -5.15
N THR A 110 21.20 15.76 -6.25
CA THR A 110 20.65 16.96 -6.90
C THR A 110 19.41 16.66 -7.75
N LYS A 111 19.23 15.40 -8.15
CA LYS A 111 18.13 14.96 -9.02
C LYS A 111 16.99 14.37 -8.21
N ALA A 112 15.76 14.64 -8.66
CA ALA A 112 14.61 13.89 -8.21
C ALA A 112 14.71 12.45 -8.73
N PHE A 113 14.41 11.50 -7.86
CA PHE A 113 14.43 10.08 -8.18
C PHE A 113 13.18 9.66 -8.95
N LEU A 114 12.01 10.18 -8.55
CA LEU A 114 10.74 9.78 -9.13
C LEU A 114 10.29 10.72 -10.23
N ASN A 115 9.81 10.14 -11.33
CA ASN A 115 9.15 10.86 -12.40
C ASN A 115 7.66 11.04 -12.09
N ALA A 116 7.14 12.22 -12.43
CA ALA A 116 5.72 12.45 -12.38
C ALA A 116 5.01 11.48 -13.33
N PRO A 117 3.96 10.80 -12.86
CA PRO A 117 3.18 9.95 -13.73
C PRO A 117 2.64 10.75 -14.96
N ASP A 118 2.55 10.13 -16.16
CA ASP A 118 1.82 10.64 -17.34
C ASP A 118 0.30 10.81 -17.16
N THR A 119 -0.11 12.07 -17.15
CA THR A 119 -1.46 12.53 -16.90
C THR A 119 -2.57 12.03 -17.81
N ALA A 120 -2.26 11.34 -18.91
CA ALA A 120 -3.27 10.68 -19.76
C ALA A 120 -3.94 9.47 -19.08
N ILE A 121 -3.33 8.92 -18.02
CA ILE A 121 -3.69 7.61 -17.47
C ILE A 121 -4.63 7.68 -16.25
N TRP A 122 -4.76 8.83 -15.55
CA TRP A 122 -5.61 8.98 -14.35
C TRP A 122 -6.34 10.31 -14.23
N LYS A 123 -7.26 10.34 -13.26
CA LYS A 123 -8.01 11.52 -12.85
C LYS A 123 -7.17 12.43 -11.94
N ARG A 124 -7.02 13.68 -12.36
CA ARG A 124 -6.32 14.73 -11.59
C ARG A 124 -7.21 15.32 -10.51
N ALA A 125 -6.61 15.57 -9.36
CA ALA A 125 -7.11 16.46 -8.33
C ALA A 125 -6.02 17.48 -7.98
N ASP A 126 -6.40 18.71 -7.67
CA ASP A 126 -5.41 19.71 -7.27
C ASP A 126 -5.08 19.57 -5.78
N LEU A 127 -3.81 19.77 -5.47
CA LEU A 127 -3.32 19.89 -4.11
C LEU A 127 -2.51 21.17 -4.02
N ALA A 128 -2.76 21.96 -2.97
CA ALA A 128 -2.01 23.18 -2.75
C ALA A 128 -0.59 22.84 -2.28
N GLU A 129 0.41 23.44 -2.92
CA GLU A 129 1.79 23.26 -2.51
C GLU A 129 2.05 23.93 -1.14
N PRO A 130 2.77 23.28 -0.21
CA PRO A 130 3.04 23.84 1.10
C PRO A 130 3.78 25.17 1.00
N ASN A 131 3.27 26.19 1.71
CA ASN A 131 3.87 27.53 1.71
C ASN A 131 5.14 27.58 2.57
N ALA A 132 6.24 28.03 1.96
CA ALA A 132 7.56 28.25 2.57
C ALA A 132 7.74 29.66 3.16
N ASN A 133 6.84 30.61 2.88
CA ASN A 133 7.06 32.03 3.20
C ASN A 133 6.78 32.37 4.68
N ASP A 134 5.95 31.62 5.38
CA ASP A 134 5.73 31.80 6.82
C ASP A 134 6.97 31.43 7.66
N THR A 135 7.94 30.73 7.05
CA THR A 135 9.01 30.01 7.77
C THR A 135 10.27 30.84 7.96
N LYS A 136 10.63 31.75 7.03
CA LYS A 136 11.89 32.54 7.17
C LYS A 136 11.87 33.49 8.37
N ALA A 137 10.72 34.12 8.66
CA ALA A 137 10.56 35.02 9.80
C ALA A 137 10.46 34.26 11.12
N ALA A 138 9.73 33.13 11.14
CA ALA A 138 9.57 32.28 12.32
C ALA A 138 10.89 31.57 12.72
N LEU A 139 11.65 31.05 11.74
CA LEU A 139 12.96 30.43 11.98
C LEU A 139 13.96 31.45 12.54
N ARG A 140 14.08 32.64 11.93
CA ARG A 140 14.96 33.71 12.45
C ARG A 140 14.61 34.09 13.89
N LYS A 141 13.32 34.32 14.16
CA LYS A 141 12.84 34.69 15.50
C LYS A 141 13.13 33.61 16.55
N ARG A 142 13.01 32.33 16.19
CA ARG A 142 13.27 31.20 17.09
C ARG A 142 14.75 30.95 17.33
N PHE A 143 15.61 31.12 16.32
CA PHE A 143 17.06 31.11 16.49
C PHE A 143 17.53 32.24 17.43
N ASP A 144 16.92 33.43 17.32
CA ASP A 144 17.20 34.56 18.20
C ASP A 144 16.68 34.33 19.64
N GLU A 145 15.53 33.67 19.80
CA GLU A 145 14.98 33.31 21.12
C GLU A 145 15.82 32.26 21.86
N ILE A 146 16.34 31.24 21.15
CA ILE A 146 17.26 30.25 21.72
C ILE A 146 18.59 30.90 22.11
N ARG A 147 19.11 31.80 21.25
CA ARG A 147 20.33 32.57 21.54
C ARG A 147 20.18 33.49 22.75
N ASN A 148 19.00 34.09 22.94
CA ASN A 148 18.72 34.98 24.08
C ASN A 148 18.45 34.22 25.38
N LYS A 149 17.82 33.03 25.34
CA LYS A 149 17.65 32.18 26.54
C LYS A 149 18.98 31.69 27.14
N ASN A 150 19.97 31.44 26.30
CA ASN A 150 21.30 31.03 26.77
C ASN A 150 22.16 32.20 27.29
N ARG A 151 21.71 33.45 27.09
CA ARG A 151 22.41 34.65 27.56
C ARG A 151 21.91 35.16 28.92
N THR A 152 20.70 34.80 29.35
CA THR A 152 20.09 35.32 30.58
C THR A 152 20.21 34.39 31.78
N GLY A 153 20.82 33.20 31.63
CA GLY A 153 21.05 32.27 32.73
C GLY A 153 22.53 31.96 32.94
N SER A 154 23.32 32.89 33.49
CA SER A 154 24.63 32.57 34.09
C SER A 154 25.15 33.71 34.97
N THR A 155 24.97 33.57 36.28
CA THR A 155 25.74 34.28 37.31
C THR A 155 26.37 33.24 38.23
N SER A 156 27.57 32.75 37.89
CA SER A 156 28.64 32.33 38.82
C SER A 156 29.77 31.61 38.07
N THR A 157 30.95 32.27 38.04
CA THR A 157 32.37 31.86 38.12
C THR A 157 32.84 30.41 37.83
N PRO A 158 34.13 30.20 37.47
CA PRO A 158 34.54 29.57 36.23
C PRO A 158 35.12 28.17 36.46
N ALA A 159 34.41 27.16 36.02
CA ALA A 159 34.98 25.87 35.66
C ALA A 159 34.55 25.64 34.23
N GLU A 160 35.49 25.70 33.29
CA GLU A 160 35.27 25.54 31.84
C GLU A 160 34.17 24.50 31.55
N PRO A 161 32.97 24.92 31.13
CA PRO A 161 32.17 24.08 30.27
C PRO A 161 32.51 24.52 28.85
N GLU A 162 33.08 23.58 28.10
CA GLU A 162 33.27 23.65 26.67
C GLU A 162 32.30 24.63 26.04
N THR A 163 32.87 25.72 25.54
CA THR A 163 32.24 26.57 24.58
C THR A 163 31.53 25.66 23.58
N VAL A 164 30.20 25.60 23.65
CA VAL A 164 29.38 25.33 22.47
C VAL A 164 29.54 26.58 21.60
N ASN A 165 30.77 26.72 21.10
CA ASN A 165 31.05 27.33 19.84
C ASN A 165 29.95 26.83 18.92
N ALA A 166 29.34 27.76 18.19
CA ALA A 166 28.81 27.45 16.91
C ALA A 166 29.89 26.64 16.18
N VAL A 167 29.76 25.31 16.19
CA VAL A 167 30.52 24.44 15.31
C VAL A 167 29.91 24.73 13.95
N VAL A 168 30.47 25.75 13.33
CA VAL A 168 30.63 25.84 11.88
C VAL A 168 31.32 24.55 11.48
N GLY A 169 30.48 23.56 11.21
CA GLY A 169 30.75 22.22 10.71
C GLY A 169 29.48 21.76 10.01
N ASP A 170 28.94 22.65 9.17
CA ASP A 170 27.84 22.39 8.24
C ASP A 170 28.40 21.54 7.09
N GLU A 171 28.80 20.30 7.40
CA GLU A 171 29.46 19.40 6.45
C GLU A 171 28.49 18.76 5.45
N ASP A 172 27.20 18.64 5.80
CA ASP A 172 26.20 18.07 4.89
C ASP A 172 25.71 19.16 3.93
N SER A 173 25.77 18.88 2.63
CA SER A 173 25.24 19.80 1.62
C SER A 173 23.72 19.99 1.74
N ILE A 174 23.18 21.03 1.11
CA ILE A 174 21.72 21.25 1.04
C ILE A 174 21.02 20.03 0.42
N ASP A 175 21.64 19.40 -0.58
CA ASP A 175 21.11 18.23 -1.28
C ASP A 175 21.10 16.97 -0.41
N ASP A 176 22.13 16.78 0.43
CA ASP A 176 22.20 15.66 1.37
C ASP A 176 21.12 15.78 2.46
N ARG A 177 20.94 17.00 2.99
CA ARG A 177 19.86 17.29 3.93
C ARG A 177 18.48 17.12 3.30
N ALA A 178 18.31 17.56 2.05
CA ALA A 178 17.07 17.37 1.31
C ALA A 178 16.74 15.87 1.15
N SER A 179 17.76 15.06 0.81
CA SER A 179 17.64 13.61 0.70
C SER A 179 17.12 12.97 1.99
N ALA A 180 17.67 13.38 3.13
CA ALA A 180 17.22 12.89 4.44
C ALA A 180 15.76 13.22 4.75
N TYR A 181 15.31 14.47 4.52
CA TYR A 181 13.91 14.85 4.77
C TYR A 181 12.92 14.11 3.86
N CYS A 182 13.24 13.99 2.57
CA CYS A 182 12.41 13.22 1.65
C CYS A 182 12.34 11.75 2.03
N TYR A 183 13.47 11.17 2.43
CA TYR A 183 13.54 9.78 2.89
C TYR A 183 12.67 9.55 4.13
N ILE A 184 12.74 10.43 5.13
CA ILE A 184 11.87 10.39 6.31
C ILE A 184 10.39 10.47 5.89
N ALA A 185 10.05 11.42 5.04
CA ALA A 185 8.67 11.61 4.59
C ALA A 185 8.12 10.38 3.84
N ALA A 186 8.90 9.84 2.89
CA ALA A 186 8.54 8.62 2.17
C ALA A 186 8.40 7.42 3.12
N TYR A 187 9.27 7.30 4.11
CA TYR A 187 9.17 6.25 5.12
C TYR A 187 7.92 6.40 6.01
N LEU A 188 7.55 7.62 6.38
CA LEU A 188 6.34 7.92 7.16
C LEU A 188 5.05 7.53 6.45
N MET A 189 5.02 7.52 5.10
CA MET A 189 3.85 7.06 4.33
C MET A 189 3.42 5.63 4.71
N ARG A 190 4.38 4.78 5.13
CA ARG A 190 4.13 3.40 5.57
C ARG A 190 3.16 3.30 6.76
N LEU A 191 3.01 4.37 7.56
CA LEU A 191 2.07 4.41 8.69
C LEU A 191 0.62 4.18 8.28
N HIS A 192 0.26 4.40 7.01
CA HIS A 192 -1.07 4.05 6.51
C HIS A 192 -1.40 2.57 6.75
N VAL A 193 -0.43 1.70 6.49
CA VAL A 193 -0.59 0.24 6.57
C VAL A 193 -0.06 -0.30 7.89
N CYS A 194 1.16 0.10 8.26
CA CYS A 194 1.86 -0.43 9.44
C CYS A 194 1.13 -0.05 10.74
N GLN A 195 1.21 -0.93 11.74
CA GLN A 195 0.76 -0.58 13.08
C GLN A 195 1.75 0.37 13.74
N PRO A 196 1.30 1.42 14.45
CA PRO A 196 2.20 2.42 15.04
C PRO A 196 3.28 1.81 15.95
N ASP A 197 2.93 0.79 16.76
CA ASP A 197 3.92 0.11 17.61
C ASP A 197 5.04 -0.57 16.82
N SER A 198 4.67 -1.30 15.76
CA SER A 198 5.65 -1.95 14.89
C SER A 198 6.49 -0.92 14.13
N PHE A 199 5.88 0.20 13.73
CA PHE A 199 6.55 1.29 13.04
C PHE A 199 7.58 2.00 13.93
N ILE A 200 7.23 2.34 15.17
CA ILE A 200 8.18 2.98 16.10
C ILE A 200 9.41 2.09 16.32
N LYS A 201 9.19 0.78 16.50
CA LYS A 201 10.29 -0.19 16.64
C LYS A 201 11.19 -0.27 15.40
N SER A 202 10.66 0.03 14.21
CA SER A 202 11.43 -0.04 12.97
C SER A 202 12.22 1.24 12.65
N ILE A 203 12.03 2.34 13.38
CA ILE A 203 12.73 3.62 13.15
C ILE A 203 14.25 3.44 13.22
N LYS A 204 14.78 2.73 14.23
CA LYS A 204 16.23 2.50 14.34
C LYS A 204 16.80 1.80 13.10
N ARG A 205 16.11 0.77 12.61
CA ARG A 205 16.50 0.06 11.39
C ARG A 205 16.42 0.94 10.15
N MET A 206 15.44 1.86 10.09
CA MET A 206 15.35 2.85 9.02
C MET A 206 16.55 3.79 9.02
N GLN A 207 16.95 4.28 10.19
CA GLN A 207 18.12 5.14 10.35
C GLN A 207 19.41 4.45 9.90
N GLU A 208 19.62 3.20 10.31
CA GLU A 208 20.76 2.39 9.88
C GLU A 208 20.77 2.16 8.37
N ARG A 209 19.60 1.89 7.80
CA ARG A 209 19.46 1.56 6.38
C ARG A 209 19.71 2.76 5.48
N PHE A 210 19.39 3.98 5.92
CA PHE A 210 19.69 5.21 5.18
C PHE A 210 21.14 5.28 4.69
N LYS A 211 22.10 4.85 5.53
CA LYS A 211 23.55 4.81 5.25
C LYS A 211 23.91 3.91 4.07
N GLY A 212 23.08 2.91 3.77
CA GLY A 212 23.26 2.03 2.60
C GLY A 212 22.89 2.70 1.28
N TRP A 213 22.08 3.77 1.31
CA TRP A 213 21.67 4.49 0.11
C TRP A 213 22.39 5.82 -0.04
N TYR A 214 22.50 6.64 1.02
CA TYR A 214 23.06 7.98 0.95
C TYR A 214 24.36 8.08 1.74
N ALA A 215 25.34 8.80 1.19
CA ALA A 215 26.66 8.97 1.80
C ALA A 215 26.67 10.00 2.94
N ALA A 216 25.75 10.97 2.92
CA ALA A 216 25.69 12.11 3.82
C ALA A 216 24.23 12.41 4.25
N GLY A 217 24.03 13.42 5.11
CA GLY A 217 22.70 13.78 5.65
C GLY A 217 22.29 13.02 6.92
N HIS A 218 23.23 12.26 7.50
CA HIS A 218 22.98 11.39 8.66
C HIS A 218 22.54 12.17 9.90
N LYS A 219 22.97 13.42 10.08
CA LYS A 219 22.59 14.23 11.24
C LYS A 219 21.07 14.41 11.34
N VAL A 220 20.39 14.62 10.21
CA VAL A 220 18.92 14.73 10.15
C VAL A 220 18.25 13.40 10.47
N ILE A 221 18.79 12.30 9.95
CA ILE A 221 18.24 10.95 10.14
C ILE A 221 18.45 10.45 11.58
N ASP A 222 19.65 10.58 12.12
CA ASP A 222 20.02 10.08 13.45
C ASP A 222 19.28 10.84 14.57
N SER A 223 18.94 12.11 14.33
CA SER A 223 18.12 12.91 15.26
C SER A 223 16.62 12.67 15.14
N PHE A 224 16.16 11.96 14.09
CA PHE A 224 14.74 11.70 13.90
C PHE A 224 14.18 10.79 14.99
N GLN A 225 13.12 11.25 15.64
CA GLN A 225 12.34 10.49 16.60
C GLN A 225 10.86 10.74 16.32
N LEU A 226 10.02 9.75 16.63
CA LEU A 226 8.57 9.87 16.49
C LEU A 226 7.90 9.26 17.71
N GLU A 227 6.98 10.01 18.31
CA GLU A 227 6.16 9.48 19.39
C GLU A 227 5.04 8.58 18.86
N LYS A 228 4.68 7.56 19.65
CA LYS A 228 3.58 6.65 19.34
C LYS A 228 2.24 7.39 19.17
N SER A 229 1.99 8.43 19.96
CA SER A 229 0.80 9.29 19.89
C SER A 229 0.69 9.96 18.51
N MET A 230 1.75 10.61 18.05
CA MET A 230 1.83 11.23 16.73
C MET A 230 1.73 10.19 15.61
N ALA A 231 2.41 9.05 15.72
CA ALA A 231 2.31 7.95 14.74
C ALA A 231 0.86 7.47 14.55
N ASN A 232 0.11 7.31 15.64
CA ASN A 232 -1.33 7.01 15.58
C ASN A 232 -2.10 8.14 14.88
N SER A 233 -1.80 9.40 15.22
CA SER A 233 -2.47 10.56 14.63
C SER A 233 -2.26 10.66 13.11
N ILE A 234 -1.03 10.43 12.64
CA ILE A 234 -0.67 10.39 11.22
C ILE A 234 -1.43 9.29 10.50
N LYS A 235 -1.44 8.07 11.07
CA LYS A 235 -2.20 6.95 10.49
C LYS A 235 -3.67 7.31 10.29
N GLN A 236 -4.31 7.91 11.30
CA GLN A 236 -5.69 8.36 11.21
C GLN A 236 -5.88 9.49 10.19
N ALA A 237 -4.90 10.39 10.04
CA ALA A 237 -4.92 11.43 9.02
C ALA A 237 -4.86 10.83 7.60
N PHE A 238 -4.02 9.82 7.36
CA PHE A 238 -3.97 9.13 6.07
C PHE A 238 -5.27 8.40 5.72
N VAL A 239 -5.97 7.83 6.70
CA VAL A 239 -7.29 7.21 6.46
C VAL A 239 -8.31 8.25 5.97
N ARG A 240 -8.31 9.45 6.55
CA ARG A 240 -9.21 10.56 6.13
C ARG A 240 -8.79 11.20 4.81
N ARG A 241 -7.50 11.15 4.47
CA ARG A 241 -6.88 11.74 3.28
C ARG A 241 -6.34 10.64 2.36
N SER A 242 -7.20 9.68 1.99
CA SER A 242 -6.80 8.53 1.17
C SER A 242 -6.14 8.94 -0.17
N GLY A 243 -6.55 10.06 -0.77
CA GLY A 243 -5.94 10.61 -1.99
C GLY A 243 -4.43 10.86 -1.86
N VAL A 244 -3.92 11.16 -0.66
CA VAL A 244 -2.47 11.33 -0.42
C VAL A 244 -1.74 10.00 -0.62
N ILE A 245 -2.27 8.93 -0.05
CA ILE A 245 -1.70 7.59 -0.18
C ILE A 245 -1.87 7.07 -1.61
N SER A 246 -3.04 7.26 -2.21
CA SER A 246 -3.27 6.89 -3.62
C SER A 246 -2.27 7.56 -4.55
N THR A 247 -1.98 8.85 -4.31
CA THR A 247 -0.98 9.61 -5.08
C THR A 247 0.42 9.04 -4.92
N TRP A 248 0.87 8.84 -3.68
CA TRP A 248 2.18 8.25 -3.41
C TRP A 248 2.34 6.88 -4.07
N VAL A 249 1.36 6.00 -3.90
CA VAL A 249 1.41 4.65 -4.46
C VAL A 249 1.34 4.65 -5.99
N MET A 250 0.60 5.58 -6.60
CA MET A 250 0.61 5.73 -8.07
C MET A 250 1.99 6.18 -8.57
N TRP A 251 2.63 7.13 -7.89
CA TRP A 251 3.99 7.54 -8.23
C TRP A 251 4.97 6.37 -8.19
N VAL A 252 4.89 5.55 -7.13
CA VAL A 252 5.70 4.33 -7.02
C VAL A 252 5.40 3.37 -8.17
N ALA A 253 4.13 3.02 -8.36
CA ALA A 253 3.73 2.03 -9.35
C ALA A 253 4.07 2.46 -10.79
N TYR A 254 3.91 3.74 -11.10
CA TYR A 254 4.29 4.31 -12.39
C TYR A 254 5.80 4.18 -12.62
N ASN A 255 6.63 4.55 -11.65
CA ASN A 255 8.08 4.46 -11.82
C ASN A 255 8.55 2.99 -11.89
N GLU A 256 7.90 2.07 -11.17
CA GLU A 256 8.16 0.62 -11.29
C GLU A 256 7.87 0.06 -12.69
N ASN A 257 6.82 0.56 -13.36
CA ASN A 257 6.32 0.00 -14.61
C ASN A 257 6.76 0.74 -15.88
N GLU A 258 6.96 2.06 -15.82
CA GLU A 258 7.19 2.92 -17.00
C GLU A 258 8.60 3.50 -17.06
N THR A 259 9.40 3.34 -15.99
CA THR A 259 10.72 3.98 -15.91
C THR A 259 11.82 2.95 -15.66
N GLU A 260 12.96 3.16 -16.29
CA GLU A 260 14.14 2.34 -16.06
C GLU A 260 14.84 2.78 -14.77
N MET A 261 14.66 1.99 -13.71
CA MET A 261 15.37 2.19 -12.44
C MET A 261 16.60 1.30 -12.33
N GLY A 262 17.73 1.89 -11.95
CA GLY A 262 18.93 1.15 -11.56
C GLY A 262 18.68 0.26 -10.32
N LYS A 263 19.55 -0.74 -10.11
CA LYS A 263 19.39 -1.73 -9.03
C LYS A 263 19.24 -1.09 -7.63
N LYS A 264 20.12 -0.14 -7.29
CA LYS A 264 20.11 0.57 -5.99
C LYS A 264 18.79 1.32 -5.76
N ASN A 265 18.27 1.95 -6.82
CA ASN A 265 17.02 2.70 -6.83
C ASN A 265 15.81 1.78 -6.65
N LYS A 266 15.80 0.63 -7.35
CA LYS A 266 14.79 -0.42 -7.15
C LYS A 266 14.78 -0.93 -5.71
N GLU A 267 15.94 -1.21 -5.13
CA GLU A 267 16.05 -1.67 -3.73
C GLU A 267 15.57 -0.61 -2.72
N LEU A 268 15.82 0.68 -2.99
CA LEU A 268 15.30 1.78 -2.19
C LEU A 268 13.77 1.85 -2.25
N MET A 269 13.18 1.81 -3.45
CA MET A 269 11.71 1.82 -3.59
C MET A 269 11.07 0.59 -2.99
N GLU A 270 11.66 -0.57 -3.20
CA GLU A 270 11.19 -1.81 -2.59
C GLU A 270 11.15 -1.68 -1.06
N TYR A 271 12.20 -1.08 -0.47
CA TYR A 271 12.24 -0.86 0.97
C TYR A 271 11.23 0.18 1.48
N LEU A 272 11.09 1.31 0.79
CA LEU A 272 10.24 2.42 1.22
C LEU A 272 8.75 2.15 0.99
N SER A 273 8.40 1.50 -0.11
CA SER A 273 7.01 1.28 -0.52
C SER A 273 6.69 -0.18 -0.86
N GLY A 274 7.54 -0.87 -1.65
CA GLY A 274 7.23 -2.20 -2.19
C GLY A 274 6.81 -3.19 -1.11
N GLN A 275 7.66 -3.37 -0.10
CA GLN A 275 7.45 -4.26 1.05
C GLN A 275 6.18 -4.00 1.88
N VAL A 276 5.55 -2.83 1.73
CA VAL A 276 4.40 -2.41 2.55
C VAL A 276 3.11 -2.31 1.74
N PHE A 277 3.19 -1.79 0.53
CA PHE A 277 2.02 -1.48 -0.28
C PHE A 277 1.75 -2.53 -1.37
N GLN A 278 2.78 -3.21 -1.88
CA GLN A 278 2.55 -4.29 -2.84
C GLN A 278 1.87 -5.46 -2.12
N TYR A 279 0.91 -6.05 -2.81
CA TYR A 279 0.15 -7.22 -2.37
C TYR A 279 -0.53 -7.05 -1.01
N ILE A 280 -0.81 -5.82 -0.59
CA ILE A 280 -1.48 -5.55 0.68
C ILE A 280 -2.80 -6.30 0.74
N GLY A 281 -3.03 -7.04 1.83
CA GLY A 281 -4.24 -7.83 2.00
C GLY A 281 -4.35 -9.08 1.10
N MET A 282 -3.33 -9.40 0.31
CA MET A 282 -3.27 -10.57 -0.59
C MET A 282 -2.28 -11.64 -0.07
N HIS A 283 -2.29 -11.92 1.24
CA HIS A 283 -1.25 -12.77 1.85
C HIS A 283 -1.21 -14.19 1.28
N ALA A 284 -2.34 -14.75 0.86
CA ALA A 284 -2.38 -16.08 0.25
C ALA A 284 -1.52 -16.15 -1.03
N LEU A 285 -1.55 -15.11 -1.86
CA LEU A 285 -0.68 -14.99 -3.03
C LEU A 285 0.80 -14.94 -2.63
N THR A 286 1.15 -14.04 -1.69
CA THR A 286 2.55 -13.88 -1.26
C THR A 286 3.11 -15.16 -0.62
N LEU A 287 2.29 -15.89 0.16
CA LEU A 287 2.67 -17.15 0.78
C LEU A 287 2.83 -18.26 -0.25
N THR A 288 1.96 -18.29 -1.28
CA THR A 288 2.07 -19.26 -2.37
C THR A 288 3.36 -19.06 -3.17
N VAL A 289 3.70 -17.81 -3.49
CA VAL A 289 4.97 -17.46 -4.14
C VAL A 289 6.16 -17.82 -3.26
N ALA A 290 6.12 -17.51 -1.96
CA ALA A 290 7.18 -17.87 -1.03
C ALA A 290 7.35 -19.39 -0.90
N LEU A 291 6.24 -20.13 -0.84
CA LEU A 291 6.24 -21.60 -0.79
C LEU A 291 6.89 -22.16 -2.06
N GLN A 292 6.53 -21.65 -3.23
CA GLN A 292 7.16 -22.01 -4.50
C GLN A 292 8.67 -21.73 -4.49
N GLN A 293 9.10 -20.59 -3.94
CA GLN A 293 10.51 -20.24 -3.85
C GLN A 293 11.30 -21.17 -2.93
N VAL A 294 10.68 -21.72 -1.88
CA VAL A 294 11.31 -22.65 -0.94
C VAL A 294 11.32 -24.07 -1.49
N THR A 295 10.19 -24.55 -2.01
CA THR A 295 10.05 -25.93 -2.50
C THR A 295 10.68 -26.13 -3.88
N LYS A 296 10.85 -25.05 -4.64
CA LYS A 296 11.30 -25.08 -6.05
C LYS A 296 10.38 -25.88 -6.97
N CYS A 297 9.15 -26.18 -6.53
CA CYS A 297 8.16 -26.84 -7.36
C CYS A 297 7.68 -25.92 -8.49
N ASP A 298 7.16 -26.53 -9.55
CA ASP A 298 6.39 -25.81 -10.56
C ASP A 298 5.14 -25.17 -9.92
N MET A 299 4.80 -23.94 -10.33
CA MET A 299 3.67 -23.21 -9.75
C MET A 299 2.33 -23.89 -10.06
N GLY A 300 2.14 -24.43 -11.26
CA GLY A 300 0.93 -25.15 -11.62
C GLY A 300 0.75 -26.43 -10.80
N PHE A 301 1.83 -27.16 -10.57
CA PHE A 301 1.83 -28.32 -9.67
C PHE A 301 1.46 -27.92 -8.23
N LEU A 302 2.09 -26.86 -7.70
CA LEU A 302 1.82 -26.37 -6.36
C LEU A 302 0.35 -25.94 -6.18
N LEU A 303 -0.20 -25.19 -7.14
CA LEU A 303 -1.61 -24.78 -7.11
C LEU A 303 -2.56 -25.99 -7.21
N GLY A 304 -2.17 -27.02 -7.96
CA GLY A 304 -2.88 -28.30 -8.01
C GLY A 304 -2.99 -28.96 -6.63
N GLU A 305 -1.87 -29.05 -5.91
CA GLU A 305 -1.81 -29.62 -4.55
C GLU A 305 -2.55 -28.77 -3.52
N LEU A 306 -2.52 -27.45 -3.66
CA LEU A 306 -3.25 -26.53 -2.78
C LEU A 306 -4.76 -26.54 -3.03
N LYS A 307 -5.24 -27.11 -4.14
CA LYS A 307 -6.65 -27.06 -4.55
C LYS A 307 -7.49 -28.11 -3.82
N CYS A 308 -8.13 -27.71 -2.72
CA CYS A 308 -9.16 -28.50 -2.05
C CYS A 308 -10.49 -27.73 -2.02
N PRO A 309 -11.62 -28.36 -1.62
CA PRO A 309 -12.91 -27.67 -1.56
C PRO A 309 -12.90 -26.35 -0.76
N MET A 310 -12.04 -26.25 0.26
CA MET A 310 -11.94 -25.05 1.13
C MET A 310 -11.10 -23.92 0.53
N THR A 311 -10.11 -24.24 -0.30
CA THR A 311 -9.16 -23.26 -0.88
C THR A 311 -9.40 -22.99 -2.36
N ARG A 312 -10.34 -23.72 -2.98
CA ARG A 312 -10.57 -23.72 -4.44
C ARG A 312 -10.72 -22.31 -5.03
N GLU A 313 -11.53 -21.46 -4.41
CA GLU A 313 -11.79 -20.09 -4.91
C GLU A 313 -10.52 -19.24 -4.87
N ALA A 314 -9.78 -19.28 -3.75
CA ALA A 314 -8.52 -18.56 -3.60
C ALA A 314 -7.45 -19.05 -4.59
N VAL A 315 -7.32 -20.37 -4.76
CA VAL A 315 -6.38 -20.97 -5.72
C VAL A 315 -6.72 -20.56 -7.15
N GLN A 316 -7.99 -20.57 -7.53
CA GLN A 316 -8.43 -20.11 -8.86
C GLN A 316 -8.16 -18.63 -9.08
N ALA A 317 -8.36 -17.79 -8.07
CA ALA A 317 -8.05 -16.37 -8.14
C ALA A 317 -6.54 -16.11 -8.26
N ILE A 318 -5.70 -16.86 -7.53
CA ILE A 318 -4.24 -16.80 -7.66
C ILE A 318 -3.81 -17.19 -9.07
N ASP A 319 -4.31 -18.32 -9.59
CA ASP A 319 -3.99 -18.80 -10.94
C ASP A 319 -4.33 -17.74 -12.01
N HIS A 320 -5.55 -17.19 -11.94
CA HIS A 320 -5.97 -16.13 -12.85
C HIS A 320 -5.08 -14.89 -12.77
N LEU A 321 -4.68 -14.47 -11.57
CA LEU A 321 -3.83 -13.29 -11.37
C LEU A 321 -2.43 -13.52 -11.94
N LEU A 322 -1.82 -14.69 -11.67
CA LEU A 322 -0.49 -15.04 -12.16
C LEU A 322 -0.44 -15.12 -13.70
N GLN A 323 -1.47 -15.66 -14.34
CA GLN A 323 -1.51 -15.80 -15.81
C GLN A 323 -1.75 -14.46 -16.54
N ASN A 324 -2.52 -13.57 -15.93
CA ASN A 324 -3.03 -12.38 -16.61
C ASN A 324 -2.33 -11.08 -16.23
N HIS A 325 -1.77 -10.98 -15.03
CA HIS A 325 -1.26 -9.71 -14.50
C HIS A 325 0.19 -9.77 -14.04
N GLU A 326 0.69 -10.93 -13.60
CA GLU A 326 2.08 -11.05 -13.14
C GLU A 326 3.07 -11.06 -14.32
N LEU A 327 4.32 -10.71 -14.02
CA LEU A 327 5.41 -10.81 -15.00
C LEU A 327 5.73 -12.29 -15.28
N VAL A 328 5.37 -12.74 -16.48
CA VAL A 328 5.72 -14.07 -16.98
C VAL A 328 6.66 -13.95 -18.17
N LYS A 329 7.51 -14.96 -18.40
CA LYS A 329 8.53 -14.92 -19.46
C LYS A 329 7.92 -14.73 -20.84
N GLU A 330 6.70 -15.21 -21.01
CA GLU A 330 5.90 -15.19 -22.22
C GLU A 330 5.31 -13.80 -22.53
N LYS A 331 5.30 -12.87 -21.56
CA LYS A 331 4.76 -11.51 -21.69
C LYS A 331 5.70 -10.47 -21.08
N PRO A 332 6.88 -10.21 -21.70
CA PRO A 332 7.92 -9.33 -21.13
C PRO A 332 7.57 -7.82 -21.04
N GLY A 333 6.32 -7.43 -21.30
CA GLY A 333 5.84 -6.05 -21.17
C GLY A 333 4.58 -5.91 -20.30
N SER A 334 4.18 -6.96 -19.59
CA SER A 334 3.06 -6.87 -18.65
C SER A 334 3.35 -5.84 -17.57
N LYS A 335 2.36 -5.01 -17.24
CA LYS A 335 2.45 -4.04 -16.15
C LYS A 335 1.85 -4.63 -14.89
N THR A 336 2.39 -4.23 -13.75
CA THR A 336 2.12 -4.81 -12.43
C THR A 336 1.42 -3.84 -11.49
N TYR A 337 0.69 -2.84 -12.03
CA TYR A 337 -0.10 -1.90 -11.21
C TYR A 337 -1.07 -2.60 -10.25
N PHE A 338 -1.58 -3.78 -10.64
CA PHE A 338 -2.47 -4.60 -9.83
C PHE A 338 -1.91 -4.93 -8.43
N ARG A 339 -0.57 -4.97 -8.28
CA ARG A 339 0.10 -5.22 -6.98
C ARG A 339 -0.37 -4.23 -5.92
N TYR A 340 -0.78 -3.02 -6.34
CA TYR A 340 -1.20 -1.92 -5.49
C TYR A 340 -2.73 -1.74 -5.45
N ALA A 341 -3.50 -2.53 -6.19
CA ALA A 341 -4.94 -2.37 -6.37
C ALA A 341 -5.70 -2.17 -5.04
N ARG A 342 -5.33 -2.95 -4.02
CA ARG A 342 -5.97 -2.93 -2.71
C ARG A 342 -5.67 -1.71 -1.86
N VAL A 343 -4.64 -0.94 -2.20
CA VAL A 343 -4.41 0.39 -1.60
C VAL A 343 -5.44 1.39 -2.12
N TRP A 344 -5.77 1.31 -3.41
CA TRP A 344 -6.73 2.23 -4.04
C TRP A 344 -8.18 1.85 -3.73
N ASP A 345 -8.47 0.55 -3.66
CA ASP A 345 -9.80 0.05 -3.34
C ASP A 345 -9.71 -1.32 -2.67
N SER A 346 -10.19 -1.41 -1.42
CA SER A 346 -10.11 -2.63 -0.62
C SER A 346 -10.93 -3.80 -1.15
N ASP A 347 -11.83 -3.56 -2.11
CA ASP A 347 -12.73 -4.56 -2.68
C ASP A 347 -12.08 -5.41 -3.78
N TYR A 348 -10.85 -5.10 -4.19
CA TYR A 348 -10.11 -5.95 -5.13
C TYR A 348 -9.63 -7.25 -4.48
N PHE A 349 -9.70 -8.34 -5.24
CA PHE A 349 -9.12 -9.64 -4.88
C PHE A 349 -9.56 -10.16 -3.49
N LEU A 350 -10.88 -10.16 -3.25
CA LEU A 350 -11.46 -10.57 -1.97
C LEU A 350 -11.21 -12.04 -1.65
N GLU A 351 -11.17 -12.90 -2.67
CA GLU A 351 -11.02 -14.35 -2.56
C GLU A 351 -9.67 -14.77 -1.96
N ILE A 352 -8.64 -13.96 -2.18
CA ILE A 352 -7.27 -14.22 -1.69
C ILE A 352 -6.95 -13.39 -0.44
N GLN A 353 -7.97 -12.75 0.14
CA GLN A 353 -7.82 -12.01 1.39
C GLN A 353 -7.65 -12.95 2.56
N SER A 354 -6.71 -12.63 3.45
CA SER A 354 -6.42 -13.42 4.66
C SER A 354 -7.61 -13.66 5.58
N LYS A 355 -8.68 -12.86 5.48
CA LYS A 355 -9.91 -13.03 6.26
C LYS A 355 -10.88 -14.04 5.65
N ASN A 356 -10.77 -14.28 4.35
CA ASN A 356 -11.67 -15.12 3.57
C ASN A 356 -11.05 -16.49 3.25
N VAL A 357 -9.72 -16.60 3.33
CA VAL A 357 -9.02 -17.89 3.28
C VAL A 357 -9.03 -18.50 4.68
N PRO A 358 -9.57 -19.71 4.88
CA PRO A 358 -9.52 -20.41 6.16
C PRO A 358 -8.06 -20.59 6.61
N ASN A 359 -7.77 -20.31 7.89
CA ASN A 359 -6.44 -20.52 8.49
C ASN A 359 -6.01 -21.99 8.50
#